data_AF-A0A1B8HET1-F1
#
_entry.id   AF-A0A1B8HET1-F1
#
_cell.length_a   1.000
_cell.length_b   1.000
_cell.length_c   1.000
_cell.angle_alpha   90.00
_cell.angle_beta   90.00
_cell.angle_gamma   90.00
#
_symmetry.space_group_name_H-M   'P 1'
#
loop_
_entity.id
_entity.type
_entity.pdbx_description
1 polymer ?
#
loop_
_entity_poly.entity_id
_entity_poly.type
_entity_poly.pdbx_seq_one_letter_code
_entity_poly.pdbx_strand_id
1 'polypeptide(L)'
;MFKGVFLSLLLLVTSVSVQAKEQIFNGILQAYWLPVWSDDGKHNIPELSYRFFVINDKNMDKRVINLSSEKQFQGLFAKQDPLFISEKFGHAEISGALTLRDLHIVSECNSPVYNARSVSFVSKKTKTADVRIMEKIQTCNAYPYLLSYTVKPEAGAVFLKTKPQKTADDVREIKPDSPLILIKKTDPQWLYVAEYDPQGDMLSGKIRGYIELKNLQPVN
;
A
#
# COMPACT_ATOMS: atom_id res chain seq x y z
N MET A 1 -10.95 12.87 77.71
CA MET A 1 -9.65 12.23 77.48
C MET A 1 -9.77 11.25 76.31
N PHE A 2 -8.89 11.39 75.31
CA PHE A 2 -8.53 10.49 74.18
C PHE A 2 -9.64 10.10 73.16
N LYS A 3 -9.61 10.69 71.94
CA LYS A 3 -8.90 10.24 70.70
C LYS A 3 -9.45 8.87 70.25
N GLY A 4 -10.25 8.71 69.19
CA GLY A 4 -10.14 9.25 67.83
C GLY A 4 -9.34 8.26 66.98
N VAL A 5 -9.99 7.44 66.14
CA VAL A 5 -9.36 6.74 65.00
C VAL A 5 -10.41 6.54 63.89
N PHE A 6 -10.23 7.31 62.81
CA PHE A 6 -10.69 7.05 61.45
C PHE A 6 -10.27 5.63 61.02
N LEU A 7 -11.18 4.81 60.50
CA LEU A 7 -10.76 3.64 59.71
C LEU A 7 -11.28 3.76 58.29
N SER A 8 -10.35 4.18 57.43
CA SER A 8 -10.54 4.43 56.01
C SER A 8 -10.82 3.15 55.21
N LEU A 9 -11.76 3.32 54.31
CA LEU A 9 -12.07 2.57 53.09
C LEU A 9 -10.81 2.04 52.38
N LEU A 10 -10.70 0.72 52.19
CA LEU A 10 -9.74 0.11 51.26
C LEU A 10 -10.51 -0.64 50.16
N LEU A 11 -11.00 0.11 49.17
CA LEU A 11 -11.45 -0.45 47.88
C LEU A 11 -10.20 -0.80 47.07
N LEU A 12 -9.73 -2.04 47.23
CA LEU A 12 -8.78 -2.67 46.30
C LEU A 12 -9.49 -2.87 44.95
N VAL A 13 -9.50 -1.83 44.13
CA VAL A 13 -9.77 -1.97 42.70
C VAL A 13 -8.55 -2.65 42.10
N THR A 14 -8.59 -3.98 42.03
CA THR A 14 -7.63 -4.73 41.22
C THR A 14 -7.95 -4.43 39.77
N SER A 15 -7.26 -3.43 39.21
CA SER A 15 -7.26 -3.15 37.79
C SER A 15 -6.60 -4.32 37.08
N VAL A 16 -7.39 -5.33 36.71
CA VAL A 16 -6.99 -6.38 35.77
C VAL A 16 -6.60 -5.66 34.49
N SER A 17 -5.30 -5.56 34.23
CA SER A 17 -4.80 -5.04 32.97
C SER A 17 -5.23 -6.04 31.90
N VAL A 18 -6.25 -5.69 31.11
CA VAL A 18 -6.65 -6.50 29.95
C VAL A 18 -5.51 -6.41 28.94
N GLN A 19 -4.61 -7.38 29.00
CA GLN A 19 -3.52 -7.50 28.05
C GLN A 19 -4.13 -7.99 26.73
N ALA A 20 -4.01 -7.20 25.67
CA ALA A 20 -4.53 -7.57 24.36
C ALA A 20 -3.92 -8.91 23.92
N LYS A 21 -4.77 -9.90 23.64
CA LYS A 21 -4.36 -11.25 23.29
C LYS A 21 -3.57 -11.25 21.97
N GLU A 22 -2.35 -11.77 22.02
CA GLU A 22 -1.55 -12.00 20.82
C GLU A 22 -2.18 -13.09 19.94
N GLN A 23 -2.13 -12.90 18.63
CA GLN A 23 -2.66 -13.82 17.62
C GLN A 23 -1.61 -14.07 16.56
N ILE A 24 -1.50 -15.32 16.09
CA ILE A 24 -0.53 -15.71 15.06
C ILE A 24 -1.28 -16.09 13.79
N PHE A 25 -0.89 -15.51 12.67
CA PHE A 25 -1.43 -15.80 11.35
C PHE A 25 -0.33 -16.21 10.37
N ASN A 26 -0.65 -17.13 9.48
CA ASN A 26 0.19 -17.41 8.30
C ASN A 26 -0.29 -16.56 7.14
N GLY A 27 0.62 -16.19 6.25
CA GLY A 27 0.26 -15.30 5.16
C GLY A 27 1.42 -14.62 4.47
N ILE A 28 1.13 -13.47 3.86
CA ILE A 28 2.07 -12.66 3.10
C ILE A 28 2.11 -11.25 3.68
N LEU A 29 3.30 -10.83 4.09
CA LEU A 29 3.58 -9.44 4.42
C LEU A 29 3.89 -8.71 3.11
N GLN A 30 3.11 -7.69 2.79
CA GLN A 30 3.38 -6.80 1.66
C GLN A 30 3.81 -5.43 2.20
N ALA A 31 4.94 -4.96 1.67
CA ALA A 31 5.38 -3.58 1.74
C ALA A 31 4.96 -2.86 0.50
N TYR A 32 4.53 -1.61 0.64
CA TYR A 32 4.19 -0.78 -0.50
C TYR A 32 4.48 0.69 -0.21
N TRP A 33 4.82 1.42 -1.27
CA TRP A 33 5.03 2.86 -1.19
C TRP A 33 3.71 3.57 -1.48
N LEU A 34 3.06 4.05 -0.43
CA LEU A 34 1.85 4.87 -0.50
C LEU A 34 2.22 6.25 -1.05
N PRO A 35 1.64 6.69 -2.19
CA PRO A 35 1.83 8.03 -2.68
C PRO A 35 1.21 9.05 -1.72
N VAL A 36 2.01 9.98 -1.24
CA VAL A 36 1.54 11.10 -0.43
C VAL A 36 2.00 12.37 -1.12
N TRP A 37 1.05 13.16 -1.62
CA TRP A 37 1.35 14.41 -2.30
C TRP A 37 1.55 15.52 -1.28
N SER A 38 2.54 16.37 -1.51
CA SER A 38 2.71 17.62 -0.79
C SER A 38 1.47 18.50 -0.93
N ASP A 39 1.27 19.42 0.01
CA ASP A 39 0.13 20.35 0.02
C ASP A 39 0.00 21.17 -1.27
N ASP A 40 1.11 21.40 -1.98
CA ASP A 40 1.13 22.09 -3.28
C ASP A 40 0.75 21.19 -4.48
N GLY A 41 0.53 19.90 -4.26
CA GLY A 41 0.16 18.90 -5.27
C GLY A 41 1.27 18.57 -6.27
N LYS A 42 2.50 19.05 -6.07
CA LYS A 42 3.59 18.94 -7.07
C LYS A 42 4.58 17.84 -6.77
N HIS A 43 4.77 17.50 -5.50
CA HIS A 43 5.78 16.55 -5.08
C HIS A 43 5.14 15.34 -4.43
N ASN A 44 5.41 14.16 -4.98
CA ASN A 44 5.07 12.93 -4.29
C ASN A 44 6.20 12.60 -3.30
N ILE A 45 5.83 12.40 -2.04
CA ILE A 45 6.68 12.00 -0.92
C ILE A 45 6.17 10.63 -0.46
N PRO A 46 6.53 9.53 -1.14
CA PRO A 46 5.95 8.24 -0.82
C PRO A 46 6.30 7.80 0.59
N GLU A 47 5.31 7.31 1.31
CA GLU A 47 5.46 6.71 2.64
C GLU A 47 5.46 5.19 2.53
N LEU A 48 6.37 4.54 3.25
CA LEU A 48 6.38 3.09 3.32
C LEU A 48 5.22 2.65 4.22
N SER A 49 4.47 1.65 3.78
CA SER A 49 3.35 1.07 4.50
C SER A 49 3.33 -0.45 4.35
N TYR A 50 2.75 -1.14 5.33
CA TYR A 50 2.60 -2.59 5.32
C TYR A 50 1.17 -3.04 5.57
N ARG A 51 0.83 -4.12 4.87
CA ARG A 51 -0.35 -4.92 5.14
C ARG A 51 -0.02 -6.40 5.11
N PHE A 52 -0.84 -7.19 5.78
CA PHE A 52 -0.69 -8.63 5.85
C PHE A 52 -1.91 -9.33 5.28
N PHE A 53 -1.69 -10.15 4.25
CA PHE A 53 -2.71 -11.01 3.67
C PHE A 53 -2.73 -12.34 4.41
N VAL A 54 -3.84 -12.68 5.05
CA VAL A 54 -3.96 -13.94 5.79
C VAL A 54 -4.23 -15.10 4.83
N ILE A 55 -3.54 -16.23 5.04
CA ILE A 55 -3.72 -17.46 4.28
C ILE A 55 -4.04 -18.59 5.26
N ASN A 56 -5.13 -19.32 5.02
CA ASN A 56 -5.51 -20.51 5.80
C ASN A 56 -5.23 -21.79 4.99
N ASP A 57 -5.03 -22.91 5.68
CA ASP A 57 -4.55 -24.18 5.11
C ASP A 57 -5.41 -24.80 4.00
N LYS A 58 -6.60 -24.27 3.76
CA LYS A 58 -7.56 -24.79 2.76
C LYS A 58 -8.05 -23.75 1.75
N ASN A 59 -7.81 -22.45 1.97
CA ASN A 59 -8.25 -21.36 1.09
C ASN A 59 -7.63 -20.02 1.53
N MET A 60 -7.64 -19.04 0.63
CA MET A 60 -7.34 -17.64 0.96
C MET A 60 -8.33 -17.13 2.00
N ASP A 61 -7.82 -16.55 3.08
CA ASP A 61 -8.64 -15.76 3.98
C ASP A 61 -8.84 -14.38 3.35
N LYS A 62 -10.06 -13.84 3.39
CA LYS A 62 -10.34 -12.52 2.79
C LYS A 62 -9.79 -11.37 3.64
N ARG A 63 -9.19 -11.66 4.80
CA ARG A 63 -8.64 -10.68 5.72
C ARG A 63 -7.33 -10.10 5.21
N VAL A 64 -7.33 -8.79 5.06
CA VAL A 64 -6.14 -7.95 4.88
C VAL A 64 -6.02 -7.07 6.10
N ILE A 65 -4.87 -7.19 6.77
CA ILE A 65 -4.60 -6.51 8.04
C ILE A 65 -3.60 -5.40 7.79
N ASN A 66 -4.03 -4.15 7.91
CA ASN A 66 -3.14 -3.00 7.90
C ASN A 66 -2.34 -2.95 9.21
N LEU A 67 -1.05 -2.66 9.10
CA LEU A 67 -0.11 -2.71 10.22
C LEU A 67 0.32 -1.31 10.64
N SER A 68 0.30 -1.05 11.95
CA SER A 68 0.80 0.21 12.50
C SER A 68 2.26 0.07 12.95
N SER A 69 3.17 0.77 12.26
CA SER A 69 4.61 0.99 12.55
C SER A 69 5.59 -0.19 12.33
N GLU A 70 6.78 0.17 11.82
CA GLU A 70 7.28 -0.38 10.54
C GLU A 70 8.81 -0.58 10.46
N LYS A 71 9.59 -0.01 11.40
CA LYS A 71 11.08 -0.04 11.32
C LYS A 71 11.66 -1.45 11.19
N GLN A 72 11.05 -2.42 11.86
CA GLN A 72 11.52 -3.81 11.84
C GLN A 72 11.37 -4.48 10.46
N PHE A 73 10.35 -4.11 9.70
CA PHE A 73 10.10 -4.70 8.37
C PHE A 73 10.91 -4.01 7.29
N GLN A 74 11.19 -2.70 7.42
CA GLN A 74 12.02 -2.00 6.45
C GLN A 74 13.38 -2.67 6.26
N GLY A 75 14.05 -3.08 7.34
CA GLY A 75 15.32 -3.80 7.27
C GLY A 75 15.21 -5.18 6.59
N LEU A 76 14.07 -5.85 6.76
CA LEU A 76 13.78 -7.12 6.10
C LEU A 76 13.63 -6.93 4.58
N PHE A 77 12.85 -5.94 4.14
CA PHE A 77 12.67 -5.62 2.73
C PHE A 77 13.93 -5.07 2.09
N ALA A 78 14.71 -4.23 2.79
CA ALA A 78 16.00 -3.73 2.29
C ALA A 78 17.01 -4.86 1.99
N LYS A 79 16.94 -5.97 2.74
CA LYS A 79 17.80 -7.14 2.51
C LYS A 79 17.30 -7.99 1.34
N GLN A 80 15.98 -8.10 1.14
CA GLN A 80 15.39 -8.92 0.08
C GLN A 80 15.39 -8.21 -1.27
N ASP A 81 14.98 -6.95 -1.28
CA ASP A 81 14.84 -6.11 -2.47
C ASP A 81 15.34 -4.68 -2.18
N PRO A 82 16.66 -4.45 -2.33
CA PRO A 82 17.24 -3.12 -2.14
C PRO A 82 16.69 -2.09 -3.13
N LEU A 83 16.32 -2.52 -4.34
CA LEU A 83 15.83 -1.62 -5.39
C LEU A 83 14.47 -1.06 -5.01
N PHE A 84 13.55 -1.90 -4.53
CA PHE A 84 12.26 -1.47 -3.99
C PHE A 84 12.41 -0.36 -2.93
N ILE A 85 13.37 -0.49 -2.03
CA ILE A 85 13.63 0.53 -1.00
C ILE A 85 14.21 1.81 -1.59
N SER A 86 15.14 1.70 -2.54
CA SER A 86 15.78 2.87 -3.14
C SER A 86 14.89 3.65 -4.12
N GLU A 87 14.03 2.97 -4.88
CA GLU A 87 13.20 3.58 -5.93
C GLU A 87 11.92 4.24 -5.40
N LYS A 88 11.50 3.86 -4.17
CA LYS A 88 10.29 4.36 -3.52
C LYS A 88 9.04 4.26 -4.40
N PHE A 89 8.85 3.10 -5.01
CA PHE A 89 7.77 2.86 -5.96
C PHE A 89 7.29 1.41 -5.91
N GLY A 90 5.99 1.20 -6.10
CA GLY A 90 5.38 -0.12 -6.15
C GLY A 90 5.28 -0.81 -4.79
N HIS A 91 5.43 -2.13 -4.80
CA HIS A 91 5.27 -3.00 -3.65
C HIS A 91 6.18 -4.24 -3.74
N ALA A 92 6.38 -4.92 -2.62
CA ALA A 92 7.13 -6.16 -2.52
C ALA A 92 6.55 -7.07 -1.43
N GLU A 93 6.78 -8.38 -1.55
CA GLU A 93 6.17 -9.38 -0.66
C GLU A 93 7.15 -10.37 -0.03
N ILE A 94 6.80 -10.79 1.18
CA ILE A 94 7.51 -11.83 1.93
C ILE A 94 6.48 -12.76 2.56
N SER A 95 6.57 -14.05 2.24
CA SER A 95 5.75 -15.09 2.89
C SER A 95 6.24 -15.33 4.32
N GLY A 96 5.32 -15.56 5.26
CA GLY A 96 5.71 -15.83 6.64
C GLY A 96 4.56 -16.02 7.62
N ALA A 97 4.90 -15.96 8.90
CA ALA A 97 3.95 -15.92 9.99
C ALA A 97 4.08 -14.59 10.75
N LEU A 98 2.96 -13.94 11.02
CA LEU A 98 2.88 -12.66 11.71
C LEU A 98 2.19 -12.86 13.06
N THR A 99 2.84 -12.40 14.12
CA THR A 99 2.25 -12.25 15.45
C THR A 99 1.74 -10.82 15.59
N LEU A 100 0.47 -10.68 15.98
CA LEU A 100 -0.25 -9.42 16.07
C LEU A 100 -0.85 -9.22 17.46
N ARG A 101 -1.04 -7.97 17.84
CA ARG A 101 -1.87 -7.54 18.97
C ARG A 101 -2.75 -6.37 18.56
N ASP A 102 -3.68 -5.98 19.44
CA ASP A 102 -4.56 -4.83 19.23
C ASP A 102 -5.37 -4.91 17.91
N LEU A 103 -5.79 -6.12 17.51
CA LEU A 103 -6.61 -6.33 16.32
C LEU A 103 -7.97 -5.68 16.51
N HIS A 104 -8.28 -4.70 15.67
CA HIS A 104 -9.57 -4.02 15.63
C HIS A 104 -10.07 -3.94 14.19
N ILE A 105 -11.39 -3.85 14.06
CA ILE A 105 -12.09 -3.89 12.79
C ILE A 105 -12.88 -2.61 12.65
N VAL A 106 -12.68 -1.90 11.56
CA VAL A 106 -13.47 -0.74 11.15
C VAL A 106 -14.19 -1.06 9.84
N SER A 107 -15.27 -0.35 9.55
CA SER A 107 -15.99 -0.51 8.29
C SER A 107 -15.61 0.63 7.35
N GLU A 108 -14.98 0.31 6.22
CA GLU A 108 -14.72 1.27 5.14
C GLU A 108 -15.32 0.71 3.86
N CYS A 109 -16.02 1.55 3.10
CA CYS A 109 -16.69 1.14 1.85
C CYS A 109 -17.59 -0.10 2.00
N ASN A 110 -18.38 -0.17 3.08
CA ASN A 110 -19.22 -1.33 3.42
C ASN A 110 -18.46 -2.66 3.52
N SER A 111 -17.16 -2.62 3.79
CA SER A 111 -16.29 -3.79 3.91
C SER A 111 -15.46 -3.70 5.20
N PRO A 112 -15.17 -4.84 5.87
CA PRO A 112 -14.35 -4.83 7.08
C PRO A 112 -12.89 -4.55 6.72
N VAL A 113 -12.32 -3.53 7.35
CA VAL A 113 -10.89 -3.22 7.33
C VAL A 113 -10.30 -3.62 8.68
N TYR A 114 -9.28 -4.47 8.62
CA TYR A 114 -8.60 -4.98 9.81
C TYR A 114 -7.35 -4.16 10.06
N ASN A 115 -7.18 -3.69 11.28
CA ASN A 115 -6.01 -2.93 11.70
C ASN A 115 -5.41 -3.61 12.92
N ALA A 116 -4.09 -3.70 12.97
CA ALA A 116 -3.40 -4.30 14.10
C ALA A 116 -2.01 -3.69 14.30
N ARG A 117 -1.42 -3.98 15.46
CA ARG A 117 0.00 -3.75 15.71
C ARG A 117 0.76 -5.05 15.55
N SER A 118 1.85 -5.02 14.79
CA SER A 118 2.74 -6.16 14.70
C SER A 118 3.56 -6.34 15.98
N VAL A 119 3.78 -7.59 16.36
CA VAL A 119 4.67 -7.99 17.47
C VAL A 119 5.94 -8.61 16.89
N SER A 120 5.80 -9.57 15.98
CA SER A 120 6.95 -10.21 15.32
C SER A 120 6.54 -10.81 13.98
N PHE A 121 7.53 -11.00 13.09
CA PHE A 121 7.35 -11.68 11.82
C PHE A 121 8.47 -12.69 11.59
N VAL A 122 8.11 -13.88 11.15
CA VAL A 122 9.05 -14.94 10.78
C VAL A 122 8.86 -15.28 9.30
N SER A 123 9.85 -14.97 8.48
CA SER A 123 9.81 -15.28 7.05
C SER A 123 9.87 -16.79 6.80
N LYS A 124 9.16 -17.25 5.78
CA LYS A 124 9.13 -18.64 5.33
C LYS A 124 9.57 -18.72 3.87
N LYS A 125 10.46 -19.67 3.56
CA LYS A 125 10.92 -19.96 2.18
C LYS A 125 9.89 -20.81 1.41
N THR A 126 8.64 -20.41 1.43
CA THR A 126 7.58 -21.07 0.66
C THR A 126 7.30 -20.27 -0.61
N LYS A 127 6.73 -20.92 -1.63
CA LYS A 127 6.26 -20.22 -2.82
C LYS A 127 5.19 -19.20 -2.39
N THR A 128 5.48 -17.93 -2.60
CA THR A 128 4.52 -16.84 -2.32
C THR A 128 3.28 -17.08 -3.16
N ALA A 129 2.11 -17.12 -2.52
CA ALA A 129 0.85 -17.14 -3.24
C ALA A 129 0.70 -15.86 -4.08
N ASP A 130 -0.04 -15.93 -5.18
CA ASP A 130 -0.21 -14.78 -6.08
C ASP A 130 -1.03 -13.68 -5.39
N VAL A 131 -0.34 -12.63 -4.93
CA VAL A 131 -0.93 -11.50 -4.19
C VAL A 131 -1.93 -10.73 -5.04
N ARG A 132 -1.81 -10.78 -6.38
CA ARG A 132 -2.78 -10.13 -7.28
C ARG A 132 -4.19 -10.66 -7.09
N ILE A 133 -4.34 -11.92 -6.73
CA ILE A 133 -5.65 -12.51 -6.42
C ILE A 133 -6.21 -11.89 -5.14
N MET A 134 -5.35 -11.65 -4.14
CA MET A 134 -5.74 -11.11 -2.85
C MET A 134 -6.08 -9.61 -2.93
N GLU A 135 -5.33 -8.87 -3.73
CA GLU A 135 -5.59 -7.46 -4.00
C GLU A 135 -6.95 -7.27 -4.68
N LYS A 136 -7.33 -8.13 -5.63
CA LYS A 136 -8.64 -8.08 -6.31
C LYS A 136 -9.84 -8.37 -5.39
N ILE A 137 -9.61 -9.04 -4.26
CA ILE A 137 -10.68 -9.30 -3.27
C ILE A 137 -11.01 -8.05 -2.46
N GLN A 138 -10.04 -7.12 -2.35
CA GLN A 138 -10.27 -5.85 -1.67
C GLN A 138 -11.18 -4.97 -2.53
N THR A 139 -12.27 -4.53 -1.94
CA THR A 139 -13.27 -3.65 -2.59
C THR A 139 -12.82 -2.20 -2.60
N CYS A 140 -12.09 -1.77 -1.56
CA CYS A 140 -11.46 -0.46 -1.48
C CYS A 140 -9.96 -0.59 -1.26
N ASN A 141 -9.18 0.34 -1.82
CA ASN A 141 -7.73 0.40 -1.70
C ASN A 141 -7.01 -0.92 -2.05
N ALA A 142 -7.49 -1.61 -3.10
CA ALA A 142 -6.86 -2.83 -3.62
C ALA A 142 -5.38 -2.59 -3.98
N TYR A 143 -5.11 -1.44 -4.59
CA TYR A 143 -3.79 -1.07 -5.11
C TYR A 143 -3.37 0.31 -4.57
N PRO A 144 -3.09 0.44 -3.26
CA PRO A 144 -2.86 1.72 -2.61
C PRO A 144 -1.56 2.42 -3.07
N TYR A 145 -0.68 1.69 -3.74
CA TYR A 145 0.60 2.16 -4.26
C TYR A 145 0.56 2.64 -5.71
N LEU A 146 -0.60 2.53 -6.39
CA LEU A 146 -0.70 2.99 -7.77
C LEU A 146 -0.66 4.51 -7.84
N LEU A 147 0.16 5.00 -8.75
CA LEU A 147 0.22 6.40 -9.14
C LEU A 147 -0.56 6.56 -10.43
N SER A 148 -1.45 7.54 -10.46
CA SER A 148 -2.20 7.89 -11.65
C SER A 148 -2.06 9.36 -12.00
N TYR A 149 -2.10 9.65 -13.29
CA TYR A 149 -1.92 10.97 -13.87
C TYR A 149 -3.00 11.25 -14.91
N THR A 150 -3.29 12.53 -15.13
CA THR A 150 -4.04 13.02 -16.29
C THR A 150 -3.16 13.99 -17.07
N VAL A 151 -3.51 14.24 -18.34
CA VAL A 151 -2.84 15.26 -19.14
C VAL A 151 -3.34 16.63 -18.69
N LYS A 152 -2.42 17.57 -18.49
CA LYS A 152 -2.77 18.94 -18.10
C LYS A 152 -3.65 19.60 -19.19
N PRO A 153 -4.70 20.33 -18.82
CA PRO A 153 -5.57 21.00 -19.80
C PRO A 153 -4.82 21.90 -20.78
N GLU A 154 -3.75 22.56 -20.33
CA GLU A 154 -2.92 23.47 -21.13
C GLU A 154 -1.87 22.79 -22.02
N ALA A 155 -1.69 21.46 -21.92
CA ALA A 155 -0.66 20.73 -22.66
C ALA A 155 -1.00 20.54 -24.16
N GLY A 156 -2.24 20.79 -24.57
CA GLY A 156 -2.70 20.54 -25.93
C GLY A 156 -2.76 19.05 -26.26
N ALA A 157 -2.57 18.71 -27.55
CA ALA A 157 -2.54 17.31 -27.99
C ALA A 157 -1.26 16.61 -27.50
N VAL A 158 -1.41 15.56 -26.70
CA VAL A 158 -0.30 14.79 -26.12
C VAL A 158 -0.41 13.34 -26.56
N PHE A 159 0.71 12.77 -27.00
CA PHE A 159 0.78 11.41 -27.51
C PHE A 159 1.67 10.54 -26.62
N LEU A 160 1.25 9.29 -26.40
CA LEU A 160 2.15 8.24 -25.96
C LEU A 160 3.16 7.94 -27.05
N LYS A 161 4.42 7.75 -26.66
CA LYS A 161 5.55 7.45 -27.54
C LYS A 161 5.99 6.01 -27.41
N THR A 162 6.60 5.45 -28.46
CA THR A 162 7.18 4.10 -28.44
C THR A 162 8.47 4.00 -27.61
N LYS A 163 9.16 5.13 -27.41
CA LYS A 163 10.41 5.27 -26.64
C LYS A 163 10.41 6.60 -25.85
N PRO A 164 11.20 6.75 -24.77
CA PRO A 164 11.28 7.98 -23.97
C PRO A 164 12.07 9.09 -24.68
N GLN A 165 11.61 9.51 -25.86
CA GLN A 165 12.23 10.54 -26.67
C GLN A 165 11.19 11.27 -27.52
N LYS A 166 11.37 12.58 -27.73
CA LYS A 166 10.38 13.42 -28.43
C LYS A 166 10.16 13.02 -29.88
N THR A 167 11.22 12.52 -30.54
CA THR A 167 11.23 12.11 -31.94
C THR A 167 10.76 10.68 -32.18
N ALA A 168 10.37 9.94 -31.13
CA ALA A 168 9.80 8.61 -31.30
C ALA A 168 8.41 8.66 -31.95
N ASP A 169 8.07 7.55 -32.59
CA ASP A 169 6.75 7.34 -33.18
C ASP A 169 5.66 7.44 -32.11
N ASP A 170 4.53 7.99 -32.53
CA ASP A 170 3.32 8.08 -31.72
C ASP A 170 2.62 6.71 -31.65
N VAL A 171 2.20 6.33 -30.45
CA VAL A 171 1.37 5.16 -30.19
C VAL A 171 -0.11 5.57 -30.22
N ARG A 172 -0.47 6.61 -29.45
CA ARG A 172 -1.85 7.09 -29.31
C ARG A 172 -1.88 8.49 -28.69
N GLU A 173 -2.81 9.33 -29.17
CA GLU A 173 -3.18 10.58 -28.50
C GLU A 173 -3.99 10.30 -27.23
N ILE A 174 -3.62 10.96 -26.13
CA ILE A 174 -4.31 10.85 -24.85
C ILE A 174 -5.26 12.03 -24.68
N LYS A 175 -6.51 11.73 -24.31
CA LYS A 175 -7.49 12.77 -23.96
C LYS A 175 -7.13 13.38 -22.60
N PRO A 176 -7.27 14.71 -22.42
CA PRO A 176 -6.92 15.42 -21.19
C PRO A 176 -7.33 14.73 -19.88
N ASP A 177 -8.60 14.31 -19.78
CA ASP A 177 -9.16 13.73 -18.55
C ASP A 177 -9.04 12.20 -18.45
N SER A 178 -8.37 11.54 -19.40
CA SER A 178 -8.21 10.08 -19.35
C SER A 178 -7.12 9.71 -18.35
N PRO A 179 -7.44 8.94 -17.28
CA PRO A 179 -6.44 8.55 -16.31
C PRO A 179 -5.41 7.60 -16.93
N LEU A 180 -4.15 7.84 -16.58
CA LEU A 180 -2.99 7.04 -16.95
C LEU A 180 -2.39 6.44 -15.69
N ILE A 181 -2.22 5.12 -15.66
CA ILE A 181 -1.55 4.40 -14.57
C ILE A 181 -0.05 4.37 -14.84
N LEU A 182 0.75 4.81 -13.87
CA LEU A 182 2.20 4.71 -13.92
C LEU A 182 2.63 3.25 -13.75
N ILE A 183 3.32 2.71 -14.75
CA ILE A 183 3.92 1.37 -14.70
C ILE A 183 5.37 1.46 -14.23
N LYS A 184 6.13 2.41 -14.76
CA LYS A 184 7.56 2.53 -14.48
C LYS A 184 8.06 3.96 -14.65
N LYS A 185 8.90 4.40 -13.70
CA LYS A 185 9.74 5.59 -13.85
C LYS A 185 10.94 5.23 -14.73
N THR A 186 11.10 5.90 -15.88
CA THR A 186 12.21 5.61 -16.81
C THR A 186 13.38 6.53 -16.53
N ASP A 187 13.10 7.83 -16.47
CA ASP A 187 14.03 8.89 -16.08
C ASP A 187 13.20 10.06 -15.47
N PRO A 188 13.84 11.14 -14.99
CA PRO A 188 13.11 12.26 -14.37
C PRO A 188 12.13 13.00 -15.31
N GLN A 189 12.22 12.81 -16.62
CA GLN A 189 11.40 13.49 -17.63
C GLN A 189 10.33 12.57 -18.24
N TRP A 190 10.58 11.27 -18.31
CA TRP A 190 9.71 10.30 -19.00
C TRP A 190 9.16 9.22 -18.08
N LEU A 191 7.85 9.03 -18.17
CA LEU A 191 7.11 7.96 -17.52
C LEU A 191 6.68 6.93 -18.55
N TYR A 192 6.73 5.64 -18.17
CA TYR A 192 6.06 4.58 -18.91
C TYR A 192 4.71 4.30 -18.23
N VAL A 193 3.63 4.48 -18.98
CA VAL A 193 2.26 4.49 -18.47
C VAL A 193 1.34 3.59 -19.29
N ALA A 194 0.19 3.24 -18.72
CA ALA A 194 -0.93 2.62 -19.42
C ALA A 194 -2.19 3.48 -19.29
N GLU A 195 -3.09 3.40 -20.26
CA GLU A 195 -4.47 3.87 -20.07
C GLU A 195 -5.13 3.09 -18.92
N TYR A 196 -5.92 3.76 -18.10
CA TYR A 196 -6.70 3.11 -17.05
C TYR A 196 -7.72 2.13 -17.64
N ASP A 197 -7.76 0.93 -17.07
CA ASP A 197 -8.74 -0.11 -17.38
C ASP A 197 -9.16 -0.81 -16.08
N PRO A 198 -10.42 -0.66 -15.62
CA PRO A 198 -10.88 -1.28 -14.37
C PRO A 198 -10.87 -2.81 -14.40
N GLN A 199 -10.83 -3.43 -15.58
CA GLN A 199 -10.74 -4.87 -15.76
C GLN A 199 -9.29 -5.34 -16.00
N GLY A 200 -8.37 -4.40 -16.22
CA GLY A 200 -6.96 -4.64 -16.44
C GLY A 200 -6.23 -5.10 -15.19
N ASP A 201 -5.09 -5.77 -15.37
CA ASP A 201 -4.20 -6.09 -14.25
C ASP A 201 -3.67 -4.78 -13.64
N MET A 202 -3.76 -4.63 -12.32
CA MET A 202 -3.40 -3.39 -11.61
C MET A 202 -4.01 -2.15 -12.25
N LEU A 203 -5.28 -2.25 -12.67
CA LEU A 203 -6.05 -1.18 -13.32
C LEU A 203 -5.43 -0.65 -14.64
N SER A 204 -4.54 -1.42 -15.25
CA SER A 204 -3.75 -1.00 -16.42
C SER A 204 -4.22 -1.68 -17.70
N GLY A 205 -4.58 -0.88 -18.70
CA GLY A 205 -5.03 -1.32 -20.00
C GLY A 205 -3.90 -1.85 -20.91
N LYS A 206 -4.31 -2.23 -22.11
CA LYS A 206 -3.40 -2.76 -23.16
C LYS A 206 -2.59 -1.67 -23.84
N ILE A 207 -3.08 -0.44 -23.84
CA ILE A 207 -2.43 0.69 -24.52
C ILE A 207 -1.45 1.31 -23.56
N ARG A 208 -0.18 1.29 -23.96
CA ARG A 208 0.96 1.65 -23.13
C ARG A 208 1.99 2.40 -23.95
N GLY A 209 2.74 3.28 -23.30
CA GLY A 209 3.80 4.03 -23.95
C GLY A 209 4.48 5.01 -23.02
N TYR A 210 5.41 5.77 -23.58
CA TYR A 210 6.19 6.77 -22.87
C TYR A 210 5.54 8.14 -23.01
N ILE A 211 5.57 8.94 -21.95
CA ILE A 211 5.01 10.30 -21.94
C ILE A 211 5.87 11.22 -21.08
N GLU A 212 5.99 12.49 -21.47
CA GLU A 212 6.73 13.49 -20.70
C GLU A 212 5.97 13.89 -19.44
N LEU A 213 6.61 13.77 -18.27
CA LEU A 213 6.05 14.13 -16.96
C LEU A 213 5.56 15.58 -16.90
N LYS A 214 6.24 16.51 -17.60
CA LYS A 214 5.86 17.94 -17.60
C LYS A 214 4.43 18.19 -18.10
N ASN A 215 3.90 17.30 -18.94
CA ASN A 215 2.56 17.38 -19.53
C ASN A 215 1.49 16.78 -18.62
N LEU A 216 1.88 16.20 -17.48
CA LEU A 216 1.02 15.43 -16.61
C LEU A 216 0.79 16.12 -15.27
N GLN A 217 -0.40 15.90 -14.71
CA GLN A 217 -0.74 16.25 -13.34
C GLN A 217 -1.23 14.99 -12.62
N PRO A 218 -0.96 14.84 -11.32
CA PRO A 218 -1.45 13.68 -10.58
C PRO A 218 -2.97 13.69 -10.44
N VAL A 219 -3.56 12.50 -10.36
CA VAL A 219 -4.96 12.32 -9.96
C VAL A 219 -4.96 12.06 -8.45
N ASN A 220 -5.59 12.95 -7.70
CA ASN A 220 -5.77 12.85 -6.25
C ASN A 220 -7.16 12.30 -5.93
#